data_AF-A0A0S4XP11-F1
#
_entry.id   AF-A0A0S4XP11-F1
#
_cell.length_a   1.000
_cell.length_b   1.000
_cell.length_c   1.000
_cell.angle_alpha   90.00
_cell.angle_beta   90.00
_cell.angle_gamma   90.00
#
_symmetry.space_group_name_H-M   'P 1'
#
loop_
_entity.id
_entity.type
_entity.pdbx_description
1 polymer ?
#
loop_
_entity_poly.entity_id
_entity_poly.type
_entity_poly.pdbx_seq_one_letter_code
_entity_poly.pdbx_strand_id
1 'polypeptide(L)'
;MISNTNSFKTLKEQVQEVINFSVLCCSAVPSLKGYMKAIEKGSAAKLPDADYYHGDPDFQRLRDYIPAYKKNLGKLMLLSSFSYFEAYFKSMITEFFNYHGGFDTYIEMALSRQKSHILYAENEPAKTSVRKLREYPKNGKKDKYIKHAKLLANSEFRFPSELMSAFGAKELHARYKDMKSVDIPHFAQWCFGVPLSEYEIKTFHSVRETRNDIAHGKKQYVDIGDAMEYNKTLRALALKIDSHIVEHFFVIEAGSEKPIEV
;
A
#
# COMPACT_ATOMS: atom_id res chain seq x y z
N MET A 1 -2.02 -20.91 -7.53
CA MET A 1 -1.15 -20.11 -6.64
C MET A 1 -1.69 -18.69 -6.63
N ILE A 2 -1.76 -18.02 -5.47
CA ILE A 2 -2.23 -16.63 -5.40
C ILE A 2 -1.23 -15.77 -6.17
N SER A 3 -1.70 -15.02 -7.17
CA SER A 3 -0.84 -14.12 -7.95
C SER A 3 -0.83 -12.69 -7.40
N ASN A 4 -1.97 -12.27 -6.84
CA ASN A 4 -2.21 -10.92 -6.32
C ASN A 4 -3.28 -10.98 -5.22
N THR A 5 -3.20 -10.05 -4.26
CA THR A 5 -4.28 -9.84 -3.29
C THR A 5 -5.55 -9.35 -3.99
N ASN A 6 -6.72 -9.61 -3.40
CA ASN A 6 -7.99 -9.05 -3.88
C ASN A 6 -8.02 -7.52 -3.70
N SER A 7 -7.34 -7.02 -2.67
CA SER A 7 -7.13 -5.59 -2.45
C SER A 7 -6.41 -4.93 -3.63
N PHE A 8 -5.37 -5.56 -4.19
CA PHE A 8 -4.67 -5.05 -5.37
C PHE A 8 -5.52 -5.12 -6.65
N LYS A 9 -6.33 -6.17 -6.83
CA LYS A 9 -7.27 -6.24 -7.96
C LYS A 9 -8.27 -5.09 -7.93
N THR A 10 -8.82 -4.79 -6.76
CA THR A 10 -9.73 -3.66 -6.54
C THR A 10 -9.06 -2.33 -6.90
N LEU A 11 -7.82 -2.10 -6.46
CA LEU A 11 -7.05 -0.91 -6.84
C LEU A 11 -6.92 -0.77 -8.36
N LYS A 12 -6.57 -1.87 -9.04
CA LYS A 12 -6.39 -1.89 -10.49
C LYS A 12 -7.67 -1.51 -11.22
N GLU A 13 -8.81 -2.04 -10.78
CA GLU A 13 -10.14 -1.72 -11.32
C GLU A 13 -10.47 -0.24 -11.13
N GLN A 14 -10.39 0.27 -9.89
CA GLN A 14 -10.69 1.66 -9.57
C GLN A 14 -9.80 2.67 -10.30
N VAL A 15 -8.50 2.38 -10.42
CA VAL A 15 -7.57 3.19 -11.22
C VAL A 15 -7.95 3.17 -12.69
N GLN A 16 -8.31 2.01 -13.24
CA GLN A 16 -8.71 1.89 -14.63
C GLN A 16 -10.01 2.64 -14.91
N GLU A 17 -10.97 2.62 -13.99
CA GLU A 17 -12.21 3.40 -14.08
C GLU A 17 -11.94 4.90 -14.16
N VAL A 18 -11.05 5.43 -13.32
CA VAL A 18 -10.64 6.84 -13.37
C VAL A 18 -9.98 7.20 -14.70
N ILE A 19 -9.13 6.32 -15.23
CA ILE A 19 -8.50 6.53 -16.54
C ILE A 19 -9.57 6.50 -17.64
N ASN A 20 -10.48 5.54 -17.64
CA ASN A 20 -11.57 5.43 -18.61
C ASN A 20 -12.45 6.69 -18.58
N PHE A 21 -12.79 7.17 -17.38
CA PHE A 21 -13.54 8.41 -17.21
C PHE A 21 -12.75 9.62 -17.76
N SER A 22 -11.44 9.67 -17.54
CA SER A 22 -10.61 10.75 -18.07
C SER A 22 -10.56 10.76 -19.61
N VAL A 23 -10.53 9.57 -20.24
CA VAL A 23 -10.62 9.41 -21.69
C VAL A 23 -11.99 9.91 -22.18
N LEU A 24 -13.08 9.50 -21.52
CA LEU A 24 -14.43 9.97 -21.83
C LEU A 24 -14.52 11.49 -21.80
N CYS A 25 -14.02 12.15 -20.74
CA CYS A 25 -14.00 13.61 -20.66
C CYS A 25 -13.14 14.26 -21.76
N CYS A 26 -11.97 13.68 -22.05
CA CYS A 26 -11.07 14.16 -23.10
C CYS A 26 -11.63 13.98 -24.51
N SER A 27 -12.58 13.07 -24.72
CA SER A 27 -13.34 12.92 -25.97
C SER A 27 -14.59 13.79 -26.01
N ALA A 28 -15.29 13.95 -24.90
CA ALA A 28 -16.54 14.70 -24.81
C ALA A 28 -16.32 16.22 -24.99
N VAL A 29 -15.30 16.80 -24.36
CA VAL A 29 -15.07 18.26 -24.41
C VAL A 29 -14.70 18.76 -25.82
N PRO A 30 -13.82 18.09 -26.60
CA PRO A 30 -13.61 18.44 -28.00
C PRO A 30 -14.88 18.31 -28.86
N SER A 31 -15.70 17.28 -28.64
CA SER A 31 -16.98 17.12 -29.33
C SER A 31 -17.93 18.28 -29.01
N LEU A 32 -18.03 18.67 -27.74
CA LEU A 32 -18.79 19.85 -27.32
C LEU A 32 -18.30 21.11 -28.02
N LYS A 33 -16.98 21.36 -28.07
CA LYS A 33 -16.40 22.49 -28.83
C LYS A 33 -16.81 22.47 -30.30
N GLY A 34 -16.83 21.29 -30.92
CA GLY A 34 -17.27 21.11 -32.31
C GLY A 34 -18.74 21.51 -32.51
N TYR A 35 -19.62 21.04 -31.63
CA TYR A 35 -21.04 21.39 -31.65
C TYR A 35 -21.29 22.87 -31.42
N MET A 36 -20.57 23.49 -30.48
CA MET A 36 -20.67 24.94 -30.23
C MET A 36 -20.34 25.75 -31.49
N LYS A 37 -19.28 25.37 -32.22
CA LYS A 37 -18.94 25.98 -33.51
C LYS A 37 -19.98 25.73 -34.59
N ALA A 38 -20.66 24.58 -34.60
CA ALA A 38 -21.73 24.29 -35.56
C ALA A 38 -22.94 25.21 -35.34
N ILE A 39 -23.28 25.49 -34.07
CA ILE A 39 -24.35 26.44 -33.70
C ILE A 39 -23.98 27.86 -34.13
N GLU A 40 -22.75 28.30 -33.85
CA GLU A 40 -22.26 29.63 -34.26
C GLU A 40 -22.32 29.85 -35.78
N LYS A 41 -22.17 28.78 -36.57
CA LYS A 41 -22.26 28.79 -38.03
C LYS A 41 -23.68 28.58 -38.57
N GLY A 42 -24.69 28.43 -37.70
CA GLY A 42 -26.05 28.12 -38.10
C GLY A 42 -26.25 26.71 -38.67
N SER A 43 -25.27 25.81 -38.52
CA SER A 43 -25.35 24.42 -38.98
C SER A 43 -26.00 23.48 -37.96
N ALA A 44 -26.28 23.96 -36.74
CA ALA A 44 -27.02 23.25 -35.70
C ALA A 44 -27.91 24.24 -34.94
N ALA A 45 -29.10 23.79 -34.51
CA ALA A 45 -30.10 24.67 -33.88
C ALA A 45 -29.85 24.90 -32.37
N LYS A 46 -29.45 23.86 -31.63
CA LYS A 46 -29.16 23.93 -30.19
C LYS A 46 -28.09 22.92 -29.76
N LEU A 47 -27.56 23.09 -28.55
CA LEU A 47 -26.72 22.07 -27.92
C LEU A 47 -27.56 20.84 -27.53
N PRO A 48 -26.95 19.64 -27.47
CA PRO A 48 -27.59 18.49 -26.84
C PRO A 48 -27.96 18.81 -25.39
N ASP A 49 -29.11 18.28 -24.95
CA ASP A 49 -29.55 18.42 -23.57
C ASP A 49 -28.60 17.63 -22.66
N ALA A 50 -28.31 18.18 -21.47
CA ALA A 50 -27.43 17.51 -20.51
C ALA A 50 -28.13 16.29 -19.90
N ASP A 51 -27.37 15.21 -19.69
CA ASP A 51 -27.90 13.94 -19.19
C ASP A 51 -28.47 14.07 -17.76
N TYR A 52 -27.68 14.66 -16.85
CA TYR A 52 -28.09 14.83 -15.44
C TYR A 52 -28.65 16.23 -15.11
N TYR A 53 -28.18 17.28 -15.79
CA TYR A 53 -28.58 18.65 -15.47
C TYR A 53 -29.80 19.08 -16.30
N HIS A 54 -30.79 19.69 -15.64
CA HIS A 54 -32.02 20.16 -16.30
C HIS A 54 -31.96 21.66 -16.63
N GLY A 55 -32.65 22.05 -17.70
CA GLY A 55 -32.74 23.42 -18.19
C GLY A 55 -31.93 23.68 -19.46
N ASP A 56 -32.08 24.88 -20.02
CA ASP A 56 -31.37 25.25 -21.25
C ASP A 56 -29.86 25.40 -20.99
N PRO A 57 -28.98 24.84 -21.85
CA PRO A 57 -27.54 24.96 -21.68
C PRO A 57 -27.07 26.42 -21.75
N ASP A 58 -26.41 26.90 -20.70
CA ASP A 58 -25.75 28.21 -20.71
C ASP A 58 -24.48 28.15 -21.57
N PHE A 59 -24.61 28.62 -22.81
CA PHE A 59 -23.57 28.57 -23.82
C PHE A 59 -22.29 29.32 -23.41
N GLN A 60 -22.44 30.48 -22.77
CA GLN A 60 -21.29 31.30 -22.37
C GLN A 60 -20.54 30.62 -21.22
N ARG A 61 -21.27 30.13 -20.24
CA ARG A 61 -20.69 29.43 -19.08
C ARG A 61 -19.93 28.16 -19.49
N LEU A 62 -20.46 27.39 -20.44
CA LEU A 62 -19.74 26.23 -20.99
C LEU A 62 -18.43 26.63 -21.68
N ARG A 63 -18.40 27.75 -22.41
CA ARG A 63 -17.15 28.29 -22.98
C ARG A 63 -16.14 28.64 -21.90
N ASP A 64 -16.59 29.20 -20.78
CA ASP A 64 -15.70 29.62 -19.69
C ASP A 64 -15.09 28.41 -18.94
N TYR A 65 -15.77 27.27 -18.92
CA TYR A 65 -15.30 26.04 -18.26
C TYR A 65 -14.33 25.22 -19.10
N ILE A 66 -14.50 25.27 -20.41
CA ILE A 66 -13.72 24.53 -21.40
C ILE A 66 -12.19 24.75 -21.30
N PRO A 67 -11.64 25.94 -21.01
CA PRO A 67 -10.19 26.09 -20.90
C PRO A 67 -9.59 25.35 -19.71
N ALA A 68 -10.34 25.23 -18.61
CA ALA A 68 -9.85 24.70 -17.34
C ALA A 68 -10.11 23.20 -17.13
N TYR A 69 -10.89 22.53 -18.01
CA TYR A 69 -11.32 21.16 -17.75
C TYR A 69 -10.17 20.17 -17.55
N LYS A 70 -9.07 20.27 -18.33
CA LYS A 70 -7.93 19.35 -18.20
C LYS A 70 -7.25 19.47 -16.85
N LYS A 71 -7.09 20.71 -16.37
CA LYS A 71 -6.53 21.02 -15.05
C LYS A 71 -7.41 20.47 -13.93
N ASN A 72 -8.73 20.60 -14.07
CA ASN A 72 -9.70 20.03 -13.13
C ASN A 72 -9.74 18.50 -13.18
N LEU A 73 -9.55 17.90 -14.35
CA LEU A 73 -9.50 16.46 -14.50
C LEU A 73 -8.22 15.90 -13.88
N GLY A 74 -7.06 16.50 -14.16
CA GLY A 74 -5.78 16.07 -13.59
C GLY A 74 -5.76 16.08 -12.06
N LYS A 75 -6.31 17.13 -11.42
CA LYS A 75 -6.42 17.15 -9.94
C LYS A 75 -7.35 16.05 -9.40
N LEU A 76 -8.49 15.80 -10.05
CA LEU A 76 -9.43 14.75 -9.63
C LEU A 76 -8.84 13.36 -9.81
N MET A 77 -8.10 13.13 -10.89
CA MET A 77 -7.38 11.89 -11.14
C MET A 77 -6.34 11.61 -10.07
N LEU A 78 -5.52 12.61 -9.71
CA LEU A 78 -4.51 12.45 -8.65
C LEU A 78 -5.17 12.17 -7.29
N LEU A 79 -6.19 12.95 -6.91
CA LEU A 79 -6.91 12.76 -5.64
C LEU A 79 -7.48 11.33 -5.56
N SER A 80 -8.18 10.89 -6.61
CA SER A 80 -8.81 9.56 -6.64
C SER A 80 -7.76 8.44 -6.61
N SER A 81 -6.73 8.53 -7.46
CA SER A 81 -5.66 7.52 -7.53
C SER A 81 -4.93 7.37 -6.19
N PHE A 82 -4.66 8.49 -5.52
CA PHE A 82 -4.00 8.47 -4.21
C PHE A 82 -4.90 7.86 -3.13
N SER A 83 -6.18 8.23 -3.09
CA SER A 83 -7.14 7.66 -2.14
C SER A 83 -7.33 6.16 -2.33
N TYR A 84 -7.40 5.67 -3.57
CA TYR A 84 -7.47 4.24 -3.86
C TYR A 84 -6.21 3.50 -3.42
N PHE A 85 -5.03 4.10 -3.63
CA PHE A 85 -3.77 3.53 -3.14
C PHE A 85 -3.74 3.43 -1.60
N GLU A 86 -4.18 4.46 -0.89
CA GLU A 86 -4.31 4.44 0.59
C GLU A 86 -5.27 3.32 1.04
N ALA A 87 -6.44 3.22 0.40
CA ALA A 87 -7.44 2.21 0.72
C ALA A 87 -6.92 0.79 0.44
N TYR A 88 -6.22 0.59 -0.67
CA TYR A 88 -5.55 -0.66 -1.02
C TYR A 88 -4.63 -1.12 0.09
N PHE A 89 -3.71 -0.26 0.53
CA PHE A 89 -2.70 -0.67 1.51
C PHE A 89 -3.32 -1.09 2.84
N LYS A 90 -4.35 -0.37 3.30
CA LYS A 90 -5.10 -0.73 4.52
C LYS A 90 -5.90 -2.02 4.36
N SER A 91 -6.52 -2.21 3.20
CA SER A 91 -7.30 -3.41 2.89
C SER A 91 -6.40 -4.64 2.76
N MET A 92 -5.21 -4.49 2.20
CA MET A 92 -4.21 -5.54 2.09
C MET A 92 -3.79 -6.05 3.48
N ILE A 93 -3.59 -5.17 4.46
CA ILE A 93 -3.27 -5.57 5.84
C ILE A 93 -4.44 -6.36 6.46
N THR A 94 -5.67 -5.97 6.17
CA THR A 94 -6.88 -6.70 6.62
C THR A 94 -6.95 -8.08 5.97
N GLU A 95 -6.70 -8.15 4.67
CA GLU A 95 -6.69 -9.37 3.88
C GLU A 95 -5.59 -10.33 4.37
N PHE A 96 -4.42 -9.81 4.71
CA PHE A 96 -3.33 -10.57 5.33
C PHE A 96 -3.80 -11.26 6.62
N PHE A 97 -4.40 -10.54 7.58
CA PHE A 97 -4.89 -11.18 8.81
C PHE A 97 -6.01 -12.19 8.52
N ASN A 98 -6.93 -11.87 7.62
CA ASN A 98 -8.03 -12.78 7.25
C ASN A 98 -7.52 -14.05 6.58
N TYR A 99 -6.48 -13.97 5.76
CA TYR A 99 -5.85 -15.13 5.14
C TYR A 99 -5.33 -16.13 6.18
N HIS A 100 -4.86 -15.63 7.32
CA HIS A 100 -4.39 -16.44 8.45
C HIS A 100 -5.48 -16.80 9.47
N GLY A 101 -6.76 -16.76 9.08
CA GLY A 101 -7.88 -17.12 9.95
C GLY A 101 -8.34 -16.01 10.89
N GLY A 102 -7.95 -14.77 10.63
CA GLY A 102 -8.31 -13.59 11.41
C GLY A 102 -7.21 -13.15 12.38
N PHE A 103 -7.35 -11.95 12.93
CA PHE A 103 -6.34 -11.35 13.82
C PHE A 103 -6.12 -12.15 15.10
N ASP A 104 -7.20 -12.57 15.76
CA ASP A 104 -7.10 -13.30 17.04
C ASP A 104 -6.37 -14.64 16.85
N THR A 105 -6.80 -15.42 15.85
CA THR A 105 -6.13 -16.67 15.45
C THR A 105 -4.65 -16.47 15.15
N TYR A 106 -4.31 -15.45 14.35
CA TYR A 106 -2.93 -15.15 14.00
C TYR A 106 -2.08 -14.81 15.24
N ILE A 107 -2.61 -14.01 16.17
CA ILE A 107 -1.92 -13.65 17.41
C ILE A 107 -1.73 -14.86 18.32
N GLU A 108 -2.75 -15.71 18.45
CA GLU A 108 -2.65 -16.95 19.23
C GLU A 108 -1.55 -17.87 18.69
N MET A 109 -1.50 -18.06 17.36
CA MET A 109 -0.44 -18.81 16.69
C MET A 109 0.95 -18.20 16.91
N ALA A 110 1.08 -16.88 16.77
CA ALA A 110 2.34 -16.17 16.98
C ALA A 110 2.83 -16.31 18.44
N LEU A 111 1.94 -16.17 19.42
CA LEU A 111 2.25 -16.34 20.84
C LEU A 111 2.59 -17.78 21.19
N SER A 112 1.87 -18.76 20.63
CA SER A 112 2.16 -20.19 20.78
C SER A 112 3.59 -20.50 20.31
N ARG A 113 3.94 -20.08 19.09
CA ARG A 113 5.31 -20.25 18.56
C ARG A 113 6.35 -19.53 19.40
N GLN A 114 6.09 -18.31 19.83
CA GLN A 114 7.01 -17.56 20.69
C GLN A 114 7.29 -18.34 21.98
N LYS A 115 6.25 -18.89 22.63
CA LYS A 115 6.41 -19.74 23.83
C LYS A 115 7.25 -20.98 23.52
N SER A 116 6.96 -21.68 22.42
CA SER A 116 7.73 -22.85 22.00
C SER A 116 9.21 -22.54 21.78
N HIS A 117 9.54 -21.39 21.18
CA HIS A 117 10.94 -20.96 21.01
C HIS A 117 11.62 -20.59 22.33
N ILE A 118 10.88 -19.99 23.28
CA ILE A 118 11.39 -19.71 24.63
C ILE A 118 11.69 -21.02 25.38
N LEU A 119 10.78 -22.00 25.31
CA LEU A 119 10.97 -23.32 25.91
C LEU A 119 12.17 -24.05 25.28
N TYR A 120 12.35 -23.94 23.95
CA TYR A 120 13.52 -24.52 23.28
C TYR A 120 14.85 -23.98 23.82
N ALA A 121 14.89 -22.72 24.27
CA ALA A 121 16.10 -22.16 24.87
C ALA A 121 16.52 -22.84 26.18
N GLU A 122 15.62 -23.60 26.82
CA GLU A 122 15.89 -24.40 28.02
C GLU A 122 16.48 -25.78 27.70
N ASN A 123 16.39 -26.25 26.44
CA ASN A 123 16.99 -27.50 26.00
C ASN A 123 18.51 -27.45 26.15
N GLU A 124 19.12 -28.51 26.68
CA GLU A 124 20.54 -28.54 27.08
C GLU A 124 21.54 -28.07 26.00
N PRO A 125 21.41 -28.44 24.70
CA PRO A 125 22.29 -27.94 23.64
C PRO A 125 22.18 -26.42 23.42
N ALA A 126 20.95 -25.89 23.44
CA ALA A 126 20.69 -24.46 23.26
C ALA A 126 21.13 -23.68 24.50
N LYS A 127 20.72 -24.13 25.69
CA LYS A 127 21.04 -23.53 27.01
C LYS A 127 22.54 -23.34 27.22
N THR A 128 23.36 -24.32 26.81
CA THR A 128 24.82 -24.22 26.90
C THR A 128 25.35 -23.07 26.04
N SER A 129 24.93 -22.98 24.78
CA SER A 129 25.36 -21.90 23.88
C SER A 129 24.82 -20.54 24.30
N VAL A 130 23.56 -20.47 24.74
CA VAL A 130 22.93 -19.25 25.28
C VAL A 130 23.70 -18.74 26.50
N ARG A 131 24.07 -19.61 27.45
CA ARG A 131 24.88 -19.22 28.62
C ARG A 131 26.21 -18.59 28.23
N LYS A 132 26.81 -19.01 27.12
CA LYS A 132 28.09 -18.44 26.62
C LYS A 132 27.91 -17.07 25.95
N LEU A 133 26.69 -16.72 25.54
CA LEU A 133 26.31 -15.43 24.95
C LEU A 133 25.67 -14.47 25.96
N ARG A 134 25.17 -14.94 27.11
CA ARG A 134 24.66 -14.11 28.22
C ARG A 134 25.79 -13.51 29.06
N GLU A 135 26.71 -12.79 28.41
CA GLU A 135 27.77 -12.01 29.06
C GLU A 135 27.99 -10.70 28.31
N TYR A 136 28.55 -9.69 28.99
CA TYR A 136 28.99 -8.48 28.30
C TYR A 136 30.09 -8.81 27.28
N PRO A 137 30.07 -8.23 26.08
CA PRO A 137 31.09 -8.47 25.07
C PRO A 137 32.50 -8.14 25.59
N LYS A 138 33.41 -9.12 25.55
CA LYS A 138 34.80 -8.95 25.95
C LYS A 138 35.70 -8.81 24.72
N ASN A 139 36.60 -7.84 24.76
CA ASN A 139 37.65 -7.69 23.73
C ASN A 139 38.46 -9.00 23.61
N GLY A 140 38.67 -9.47 22.38
CA GLY A 140 39.37 -10.73 22.09
C GLY A 140 38.51 -12.01 22.13
N LYS A 141 37.21 -11.95 22.47
CA LYS A 141 36.32 -13.14 22.47
C LYS A 141 35.32 -13.19 21.30
N LYS A 142 35.55 -12.40 20.25
CA LYS A 142 34.64 -12.31 19.08
C LYS A 142 34.35 -13.68 18.46
N ASP A 143 35.37 -14.52 18.28
CA ASP A 143 35.21 -15.83 17.65
C ASP A 143 34.38 -16.80 18.49
N LYS A 144 34.50 -16.73 19.83
CA LYS A 144 33.63 -17.47 20.76
C LYS A 144 32.17 -17.08 20.53
N TYR A 145 31.87 -15.79 20.45
CA TYR A 145 30.50 -15.31 20.25
C TYR A 145 29.95 -15.72 18.88
N ILE A 146 30.73 -15.57 17.82
CA ILE A 146 30.35 -16.00 16.47
C ILE A 146 30.07 -17.49 16.43
N LYS A 147 30.92 -18.32 17.06
CA LYS A 147 30.72 -19.77 17.13
C LYS A 147 29.37 -20.13 17.76
N HIS A 148 29.09 -19.61 18.95
CA HIS A 148 27.84 -19.93 19.65
C HIS A 148 26.60 -19.31 18.99
N ALA A 149 26.72 -18.12 18.39
CA ALA A 149 25.64 -17.53 17.62
C ALA A 149 25.31 -18.38 16.38
N LYS A 150 26.31 -18.86 15.63
CA LYS A 150 26.10 -19.77 14.49
C LYS A 150 25.45 -21.09 14.89
N LEU A 151 25.85 -21.66 16.04
CA LEU A 151 25.24 -22.88 16.56
C LEU A 151 23.75 -22.69 16.86
N LEU A 152 23.38 -21.55 17.44
CA LEU A 152 21.97 -21.24 17.73
C LEU A 152 21.18 -20.89 16.46
N ALA A 153 21.78 -20.18 15.51
CA ALA A 153 21.14 -19.82 14.24
C ALA A 153 20.76 -21.03 13.38
N ASN A 154 21.47 -22.15 13.53
CA ASN A 154 21.18 -23.42 12.85
C ASN A 154 20.25 -24.34 13.66
N SER A 155 19.50 -23.79 14.63
CA SER A 155 18.62 -24.55 15.51
C SER A 155 17.24 -23.87 15.60
N GLU A 156 16.31 -24.47 16.36
CA GLU A 156 14.99 -23.87 16.66
C GLU A 156 15.06 -22.69 17.64
N PHE A 157 16.25 -22.31 18.09
CA PHE A 157 16.45 -21.11 18.89
C PHE A 157 16.20 -19.86 18.04
N ARG A 158 15.36 -18.96 18.56
CA ARG A 158 15.13 -17.64 17.96
C ARG A 158 15.84 -16.57 18.77
N PHE A 159 16.55 -15.69 18.08
CA PHE A 159 17.24 -14.58 18.72
C PHE A 159 16.24 -13.53 19.23
N PRO A 160 16.62 -12.67 20.19
CA PRO A 160 15.75 -11.61 20.68
C PRO A 160 15.13 -10.73 19.57
N SER A 161 15.84 -10.55 18.46
CA SER A 161 15.37 -9.84 17.27
C SER A 161 14.15 -10.48 16.59
N GLU A 162 13.91 -11.77 16.81
CA GLU A 162 12.80 -12.54 16.21
C GLU A 162 11.65 -12.77 17.19
N LEU A 163 11.90 -12.69 18.51
CA LEU A 163 10.92 -12.98 19.56
C LEU A 163 9.82 -11.92 19.70
N MET A 164 9.96 -10.76 19.08
CA MET A 164 8.99 -9.65 19.18
C MET A 164 7.91 -9.66 18.08
N SER A 165 7.81 -10.74 17.29
CA SER A 165 6.87 -10.85 16.17
C SER A 165 5.40 -10.68 16.60
N ALA A 166 4.98 -11.32 17.70
CA ALA A 166 3.61 -11.20 18.22
C ALA A 166 3.27 -9.77 18.66
N PHE A 167 4.22 -9.07 19.29
CA PHE A 167 4.06 -7.66 19.66
C PHE A 167 3.93 -6.77 18.41
N GLY A 168 4.81 -6.97 17.43
CA GLY A 168 4.76 -6.24 16.16
C GLY A 168 3.43 -6.40 15.42
N ALA A 169 2.89 -7.62 15.38
CA ALA A 169 1.58 -7.90 14.79
C ALA A 169 0.44 -7.20 15.54
N LYS A 170 0.49 -7.18 16.88
CA LYS A 170 -0.51 -6.50 17.71
C LYS A 170 -0.48 -4.98 17.49
N GLU A 171 0.71 -4.38 17.45
CA GLU A 171 0.88 -2.95 17.18
C GLU A 171 0.46 -2.58 15.76
N LEU A 172 0.77 -3.42 14.77
CA LEU A 172 0.31 -3.26 13.40
C LEU A 172 -1.22 -3.22 13.35
N HIS A 173 -1.89 -4.22 13.93
CA HIS A 173 -3.35 -4.30 13.95
C HIS A 173 -4.00 -3.11 14.68
N ALA A 174 -3.39 -2.65 15.77
CA ALA A 174 -3.89 -1.50 16.53
C ALA A 174 -3.81 -0.18 15.75
N ARG A 175 -2.87 -0.02 14.81
CA ARG A 175 -2.55 1.27 14.19
C ARG A 175 -2.91 1.38 12.71
N TYR A 176 -3.00 0.28 11.97
CA TYR A 176 -3.08 0.35 10.50
C TYR A 176 -4.32 1.09 9.98
N LYS A 177 -5.45 1.02 10.69
CA LYS A 177 -6.69 1.71 10.28
C LYS A 177 -6.55 3.23 10.31
N ASP A 178 -5.91 3.75 11.35
CA ASP A 178 -5.67 5.18 11.56
C ASP A 178 -4.35 5.67 10.99
N MET A 179 -3.61 4.79 10.31
CA MET A 179 -2.35 5.11 9.67
C MET A 179 -2.52 6.25 8.66
N LYS A 180 -1.61 7.22 8.73
CA LYS A 180 -1.52 8.33 7.77
C LYS A 180 -0.74 7.88 6.55
N SER A 181 -0.98 8.48 5.38
CA SER A 181 -0.23 8.09 4.17
C SER A 181 1.26 8.34 4.25
N VAL A 182 1.71 9.29 5.08
CA VAL A 182 3.14 9.49 5.31
C VAL A 182 3.82 8.23 5.85
N ASP A 183 3.09 7.39 6.57
CA ASP A 183 3.63 6.19 7.22
C ASP A 183 3.64 4.97 6.29
N ILE A 184 2.95 4.99 5.14
CA ILE A 184 2.83 3.83 4.24
C ILE A 184 4.20 3.22 3.87
N PRO A 185 5.20 3.99 3.40
CA PRO A 185 6.50 3.41 3.07
C PRO A 185 7.20 2.79 4.29
N HIS A 186 7.03 3.41 5.47
CA HIS A 186 7.58 2.88 6.71
C HIS A 186 6.94 1.54 7.07
N PHE A 187 5.61 1.41 7.00
CA PHE A 187 4.93 0.14 7.24
C PHE A 187 5.32 -0.92 6.20
N ALA A 188 5.41 -0.55 4.92
CA ALA A 188 5.85 -1.48 3.87
C ALA A 188 7.26 -2.04 4.15
N GLN A 189 8.21 -1.19 4.53
CA GLN A 189 9.59 -1.63 4.82
C GLN A 189 9.71 -2.38 6.14
N TRP A 190 9.17 -1.82 7.23
CA TRP A 190 9.45 -2.30 8.58
C TRP A 190 8.52 -3.42 9.05
N CYS A 191 7.27 -3.45 8.57
CA CYS A 191 6.35 -4.53 8.90
C CYS A 191 6.42 -5.67 7.89
N PHE A 192 6.53 -5.34 6.60
CA PHE A 192 6.46 -6.31 5.52
C PHE A 192 7.80 -6.58 4.82
N GLY A 193 8.89 -5.94 5.21
CA GLY A 193 10.20 -6.20 4.60
C GLY A 193 10.33 -5.77 3.14
N VAL A 194 9.39 -4.97 2.61
CA VAL A 194 9.39 -4.57 1.20
C VAL A 194 10.65 -3.73 0.91
N PRO A 195 11.50 -4.11 -0.05
CA PRO A 195 12.75 -3.40 -0.33
C PRO A 195 12.49 -2.10 -1.11
N LEU A 196 12.15 -1.02 -0.41
CA LEU A 196 11.98 0.31 -1.02
C LEU A 196 13.30 1.08 -1.04
N SER A 197 13.67 1.60 -2.20
CA SER A 197 14.80 2.54 -2.35
C SER A 197 14.44 3.93 -1.82
N GLU A 198 15.45 4.72 -1.47
CA GLU A 198 15.23 6.13 -1.09
C GLU A 198 14.51 6.92 -2.19
N TYR A 199 14.79 6.60 -3.46
CA TYR A 199 14.14 7.23 -4.61
C TYR A 199 12.64 6.95 -4.63
N GLU A 200 12.22 5.70 -4.41
CA GLU A 200 10.80 5.33 -4.34
C GLU A 200 10.08 6.05 -3.19
N ILE A 201 10.72 6.14 -2.02
CA ILE A 201 10.18 6.84 -0.84
C ILE A 201 10.02 8.34 -1.12
N LYS A 202 11.08 8.98 -1.64
CA LYS A 202 11.07 10.40 -2.02
C LYS A 202 10.00 10.69 -3.07
N THR A 203 9.90 9.83 -4.08
CA THR A 203 8.89 9.96 -5.14
C THR A 203 7.48 9.85 -4.55
N PHE A 204 7.22 8.84 -3.72
CA PHE A 204 5.92 8.69 -3.04
C PHE A 204 5.56 9.92 -2.20
N HIS A 205 6.51 10.46 -1.43
CA HIS A 205 6.28 11.67 -0.63
C HIS A 205 6.03 12.91 -1.50
N SER A 206 6.72 13.06 -2.63
CA SER A 206 6.45 14.14 -3.59
C SER A 206 5.04 14.06 -4.18
N VAL A 207 4.56 12.86 -4.52
CA VAL A 207 3.18 12.63 -4.97
C VAL A 207 2.19 13.00 -3.85
N ARG A 208 2.44 12.56 -2.62
CA ARG A 208 1.61 12.86 -1.44
C ARG A 208 1.54 14.35 -1.16
N GLU A 209 2.66 15.05 -1.21
CA GLU A 209 2.73 16.50 -1.01
C GLU A 209 1.93 17.24 -2.08
N THR A 210 2.10 16.85 -3.34
CA THR A 210 1.30 17.41 -4.45
C THR A 210 -0.19 17.17 -4.23
N ARG A 211 -0.58 15.97 -3.79
CA ARG A 211 -1.97 15.65 -3.43
C ARG A 211 -2.48 16.54 -2.30
N ASN A 212 -1.70 16.70 -1.23
CA ASN A 212 -2.07 17.50 -0.08
C ASN A 212 -2.22 18.98 -0.46
N ASP A 213 -1.32 19.51 -1.28
CA ASP A 213 -1.41 20.89 -1.75
C ASP A 213 -2.67 21.14 -2.58
N ILE A 214 -3.10 20.17 -3.39
CA ILE A 214 -4.38 20.25 -4.12
C ILE A 214 -5.55 20.16 -3.15
N ALA A 215 -5.54 19.19 -2.24
CA ALA A 215 -6.62 18.98 -1.29
C ALA A 215 -6.83 20.19 -0.35
N HIS A 216 -5.75 20.91 -0.04
CA HIS A 216 -5.78 22.12 0.78
C HIS A 216 -5.85 23.42 -0.03
N GLY A 217 -6.02 23.35 -1.37
CA GLY A 217 -6.18 24.51 -2.23
C GLY A 217 -4.90 25.36 -2.44
N LYS A 218 -3.73 24.89 -1.99
CA LYS A 218 -2.43 25.54 -2.20
C LYS A 218 -1.96 25.41 -3.65
N LYS A 219 -2.27 24.30 -4.31
CA LYS A 219 -2.00 24.05 -5.73
C LYS A 219 -3.31 23.98 -6.50
N GLN A 220 -3.49 24.87 -7.46
CA GLN A 220 -4.78 25.00 -8.17
C GLN A 220 -4.96 24.03 -9.33
N TYR A 221 -3.88 23.44 -9.85
CA TYR A 221 -3.97 22.49 -10.96
C TYR A 221 -2.84 21.46 -10.99
N VAL A 222 -3.13 20.35 -11.64
CA VAL A 222 -2.18 19.33 -12.08
C VAL A 222 -2.52 19.01 -13.53
N ASP A 223 -1.51 18.97 -14.39
CA ASP A 223 -1.71 18.58 -15.78
C ASP A 223 -2.03 17.09 -15.87
N ILE A 224 -2.84 16.70 -16.86
CA ILE A 224 -3.25 15.29 -17.03
C ILE A 224 -2.01 14.39 -17.21
N GLY A 225 -0.98 14.86 -17.91
CA GLY A 225 0.28 14.12 -18.07
C GLY A 225 0.93 13.80 -16.73
N ASP A 226 1.06 14.80 -15.86
CA ASP A 226 1.60 14.62 -14.51
C ASP A 226 0.73 13.67 -13.68
N ALA A 227 -0.60 13.80 -13.75
CA ALA A 227 -1.54 12.91 -13.05
C ALA A 227 -1.38 11.45 -13.48
N MET A 228 -1.14 11.20 -14.78
CA MET A 228 -0.86 9.87 -15.31
C MET A 228 0.47 9.31 -14.81
N GLU A 229 1.53 10.12 -14.74
CA GLU A 229 2.82 9.71 -14.19
C GLU A 229 2.75 9.43 -12.69
N TYR A 230 1.99 10.23 -11.93
CA TYR A 230 1.70 9.95 -10.53
C TYR A 230 0.92 8.65 -10.35
N ASN A 231 -0.08 8.40 -11.19
CA ASN A 231 -0.82 7.14 -11.17
C ASN A 231 0.10 5.94 -11.45
N LYS A 232 0.93 6.04 -12.49
CA LYS A 232 1.93 5.01 -12.83
C LYS A 232 2.89 4.74 -11.68
N THR A 233 3.36 5.78 -11.01
CA THR A 233 4.21 5.69 -9.82
C THR A 233 3.51 4.93 -8.70
N LEU A 234 2.28 5.32 -8.33
CA LEU A 234 1.51 4.67 -7.26
C LEU A 234 1.21 3.20 -7.61
N ARG A 235 0.87 2.92 -8.86
CA ARG A 235 0.60 1.57 -9.34
C ARG A 235 1.85 0.68 -9.31
N ALA A 236 3.01 1.21 -9.72
CA ALA A 236 4.27 0.48 -9.65
C ALA A 236 4.64 0.13 -8.21
N LEU A 237 4.49 1.09 -7.29
CA LEU A 237 4.70 0.87 -5.86
C LEU A 237 3.71 -0.16 -5.31
N ALA A 238 2.42 -0.06 -5.66
CA ALA A 238 1.40 -1.01 -5.22
C ALA A 238 1.71 -2.43 -5.68
N LEU A 239 2.08 -2.60 -6.95
CA LEU A 239 2.45 -3.91 -7.52
C LEU A 239 3.67 -4.50 -6.80
N LYS A 240 4.70 -3.68 -6.53
CA LYS A 240 5.89 -4.13 -5.81
C LYS A 240 5.55 -4.61 -4.39
N ILE A 241 4.72 -3.86 -3.67
CA ILE A 241 4.24 -4.23 -2.33
C ILE A 241 3.41 -5.52 -2.41
N ASP A 242 2.44 -5.59 -3.33
CA ASP A 242 1.53 -6.73 -3.49
C ASP A 242 2.30 -8.02 -3.81
N SER A 243 3.18 -7.99 -4.81
CA SER A 243 3.99 -9.15 -5.19
C SER A 243 4.84 -9.65 -4.02
N HIS A 244 5.51 -8.75 -3.30
CA HIS A 244 6.35 -9.11 -2.16
C HIS A 244 5.53 -9.76 -1.03
N ILE A 245 4.36 -9.20 -0.73
CA ILE A 245 3.50 -9.71 0.34
C ILE A 245 2.88 -11.06 -0.04
N VAL A 246 2.43 -11.22 -1.29
CA VAL A 246 1.92 -12.51 -1.77
C VAL A 246 3.01 -13.58 -1.71
N GLU A 247 4.24 -13.25 -2.12
CA GLU A 247 5.36 -14.18 -2.14
C GLU A 247 5.78 -14.65 -0.74
N HIS A 248 5.77 -13.76 0.26
CA HIS A 248 6.38 -14.05 1.57
C HIS A 248 5.39 -14.19 2.73
N PHE A 249 4.18 -13.62 2.64
CA PHE A 249 3.24 -13.54 3.76
C PHE A 249 1.93 -14.31 3.53
N PHE A 250 1.56 -14.59 2.28
CA PHE A 250 0.36 -15.37 1.95
C PHE A 250 0.70 -16.88 1.88
N VAL A 251 1.27 -17.39 2.96
CA VAL A 251 1.69 -18.79 3.12
C VAL A 251 0.81 -19.47 4.17
N ILE A 252 0.28 -20.65 3.87
CA ILE A 252 -0.52 -21.40 4.84
C ILE A 252 0.41 -21.97 5.90
N GLU A 253 0.08 -21.67 7.15
CA GLU A 253 0.87 -22.06 8.33
C GLU A 253 0.33 -23.32 9.04
N ALA A 254 -0.64 -24.01 8.45
CA ALA A 254 -1.29 -25.19 9.02
C ALA A 254 -0.29 -26.37 9.17
N GLY A 255 -0.17 -26.91 10.40
CA GLY A 255 0.61 -28.12 10.71
C GLY A 255 1.97 -27.90 11.37
N SER A 256 2.34 -26.68 11.74
CA SER A 256 3.62 -26.41 12.44
C SER A 256 3.62 -26.78 13.94
N GLU A 257 2.46 -27.09 14.51
CA GLU A 257 2.35 -27.54 15.90
C GLU A 257 2.28 -29.07 15.93
N LYS A 258 3.39 -29.72 16.29
CA LYS A 258 3.24 -31.01 16.97
C LYS A 258 2.55 -30.71 18.30
N PRO A 259 1.49 -31.45 18.69
CA PRO A 259 0.96 -31.32 20.03
C PRO A 259 2.12 -31.51 21.00
N ILE A 260 2.29 -30.55 21.91
CA ILE A 260 3.15 -30.74 23.06
C ILE A 260 2.43 -31.81 23.89
N GLU A 261 2.84 -33.06 23.76
CA GLU A 261 2.50 -34.08 24.73
C GLU A 261 3.13 -33.63 26.06
N VAL A 262 2.26 -33.22 26.98
CA VAL A 262 2.61 -32.91 28.39
C VAL A 262 2.68 -34.20 29.17
#